data_AF-Q6ML70-F1
#
_entry.id   AF-Q6ML70-F1
#
_cell.length_a   1.000
_cell.length_b   1.000
_cell.length_c   1.000
_cell.angle_alpha   90.00
_cell.angle_beta   90.00
_cell.angle_gamma   90.00
#
_symmetry.space_group_name_H-M   'P 1'
#
loop_
_entity.id
_entity.type
_entity.pdbx_description
1 polymer ?
#
loop_
_entity_poly.entity_id
_entity_poly.type
_entity_poly.pdbx_seq_one_letter_code
_entity_poly.pdbx_strand_id
1 'polypeptide(L)'
;MKTLILAAIAILMSQSVFAKTIQVTGRGSEYSYCNANSGSFCFNSIKQRSENEAERDARWTCEMTHRGRSLTYTTFTNTFCNPNYLPPRHDGTWISCRSDARMQCEVQN
;
A
#
# COMPACT_ATOMS: atom_id res chain seq x y z
N MET A 1 -42.74 -29.06 -14.73
CA MET A 1 -42.53 -27.77 -14.02
C MET A 1 -41.49 -27.84 -12.91
N LYS A 2 -41.48 -28.85 -12.01
CA LYS A 2 -40.48 -28.97 -10.92
C LYS A 2 -39.01 -29.11 -11.39
N THR A 3 -38.76 -29.77 -12.52
CA THR A 3 -37.39 -29.99 -13.05
C THR A 3 -36.74 -28.74 -13.66
N LEU A 4 -37.54 -27.83 -14.23
CA LEU A 4 -37.05 -26.56 -14.79
C LEU A 4 -36.55 -25.59 -13.70
N ILE A 5 -37.15 -25.64 -12.51
CA ILE A 5 -36.78 -24.78 -11.38
C ILE A 5 -35.43 -25.22 -10.79
N LEU A 6 -35.19 -26.54 -10.69
CA LEU A 6 -33.91 -27.09 -10.21
C LEU A 6 -32.75 -26.79 -11.17
N ALA A 7 -32.98 -26.82 -12.47
CA ALA A 7 -31.97 -26.44 -13.47
C ALA A 7 -31.62 -24.95 -13.41
N ALA A 8 -32.61 -24.08 -13.20
CA ALA A 8 -32.37 -22.64 -13.05
C ALA A 8 -31.54 -22.29 -11.79
N ILE A 9 -31.77 -22.99 -10.68
CA ILE A 9 -31.00 -22.81 -9.43
C ILE A 9 -29.55 -23.27 -9.61
N ALA A 10 -29.32 -24.37 -10.34
CA ALA A 10 -27.97 -24.87 -10.61
C ALA A 10 -27.16 -23.92 -11.52
N ILE A 11 -27.81 -23.27 -12.51
CA ILE A 11 -27.18 -22.29 -13.40
C ILE A 11 -26.87 -20.97 -12.66
N LEU A 12 -27.71 -20.59 -11.70
CA LEU A 12 -27.44 -19.44 -10.82
C LEU A 12 -26.27 -19.68 -9.87
N MET A 13 -26.00 -20.93 -9.48
CA MET A 13 -24.88 -21.30 -8.60
C MET A 13 -23.57 -21.59 -9.36
N SER A 14 -23.56 -21.63 -10.69
CA SER A 14 -22.35 -21.89 -11.49
C SER A 14 -21.56 -20.64 -11.87
N GLN A 15 -21.89 -19.47 -11.33
CA GLN A 15 -21.01 -18.30 -11.41
C GLN A 15 -19.87 -18.49 -10.41
N SER A 16 -18.93 -19.36 -10.76
CA SER A 16 -17.64 -19.45 -10.08
C SER A 16 -16.94 -18.10 -10.28
N VAL A 17 -17.02 -17.24 -9.27
CA VAL A 17 -16.26 -16.00 -9.18
C VAL A 17 -14.79 -16.39 -9.13
N PHE A 18 -14.10 -16.31 -10.27
CA PHE A 18 -12.66 -16.56 -10.32
C PHE A 18 -11.96 -15.32 -9.77
N ALA A 19 -11.52 -15.42 -8.52
CA ALA A 19 -10.64 -14.43 -7.93
C ALA A 19 -9.29 -14.43 -8.68
N LYS A 20 -8.91 -13.28 -9.24
CA LYS A 20 -7.61 -13.05 -9.88
C LYS A 20 -6.77 -12.16 -8.97
N THR A 21 -5.47 -12.44 -8.89
CA THR A 21 -4.52 -11.55 -8.20
C THR A 21 -3.85 -10.61 -9.19
N ILE A 22 -3.85 -9.31 -8.90
CA ILE A 22 -3.05 -8.30 -9.60
C ILE A 22 -2.05 -7.66 -8.63
N GLN A 23 -1.01 -7.02 -9.17
CA GLN A 23 -0.09 -6.20 -8.37
C GLN A 23 -0.45 -4.73 -8.53
N VAL A 24 -0.58 -4.02 -7.42
CA VAL A 24 -0.77 -2.56 -7.41
C VAL A 24 0.44 -1.90 -6.75
N THR A 25 0.74 -0.68 -7.17
CA THR A 25 1.82 0.13 -6.59
C THR A 25 1.21 1.44 -6.10
N GLY A 26 1.47 1.78 -4.84
CA GLY A 26 1.16 3.07 -4.26
C GLY A 26 2.41 3.87 -3.98
N ARG A 27 2.25 5.19 -3.85
CA ARG A 27 3.33 6.13 -3.63
C ARG A 27 3.06 7.00 -2.41
N GLY A 28 4.13 7.32 -1.70
CA GLY A 28 4.10 8.21 -0.55
C GLY A 28 5.31 9.13 -0.54
N SER A 29 5.14 10.32 0.01
CA SER A 29 6.21 11.31 0.10
C SER A 29 6.05 12.16 1.35
N GLU A 30 7.14 12.28 2.09
CA GLU A 30 7.15 13.09 3.30
C GLU A 30 8.32 14.07 3.28
N TYR A 31 8.09 15.23 3.88
CA TYR A 31 9.06 16.29 3.99
C TYR A 31 8.95 16.96 5.34
N SER A 32 10.04 16.95 6.12
CA SER A 32 10.02 17.58 7.43
C SER A 32 11.42 18.00 7.88
N TYR A 33 11.45 18.95 8.79
CA TYR A 33 12.68 19.45 9.39
C TYR A 33 13.01 18.64 10.64
N CYS A 34 14.21 18.06 10.67
CA CYS A 34 14.76 17.43 11.85
C CYS A 34 15.67 18.42 12.58
N ASN A 35 15.30 18.80 13.80
CA ASN A 35 16.14 19.70 14.61
C ASN A 35 17.37 18.97 15.16
N ALA A 36 18.38 19.74 15.58
CA ALA A 36 19.67 19.24 16.08
C ALA A 36 19.60 18.13 17.14
N ASN A 37 18.53 18.09 17.93
CA ASN A 37 18.34 17.16 19.04
C ASN A 37 17.45 15.96 18.68
N SER A 38 16.89 15.92 17.46
CA SER A 38 15.96 14.87 17.03
C SER A 38 16.67 13.61 16.55
N GLY A 39 17.90 13.77 16.03
CA GLY A 39 18.74 12.69 15.52
C GLY A 39 18.00 11.70 14.60
N SER A 40 18.29 10.42 14.80
CA SER A 40 17.71 9.31 14.02
C SER A 40 16.22 9.08 14.25
N PHE A 41 15.65 9.55 15.38
CA PHE A 41 14.21 9.40 15.63
C PHE A 41 13.39 10.18 14.59
N CYS A 42 13.76 11.43 14.30
CA CYS A 42 13.07 12.21 13.29
C CYS A 42 13.24 11.61 11.89
N PHE A 43 14.45 11.18 11.52
CA PHE A 43 14.69 10.47 10.26
C PHE A 43 13.72 9.30 10.07
N ASN A 44 13.67 8.42 11.07
CA ASN A 44 12.86 7.21 11.03
C ASN A 44 11.37 7.53 11.01
N SER A 45 10.93 8.57 11.73
CA SER A 45 9.53 9.01 11.71
C SER A 45 9.11 9.49 10.32
N ILE A 46 9.92 10.33 9.66
CA ILE A 46 9.62 10.83 8.30
C ILE A 46 9.59 9.67 7.31
N LYS A 47 10.57 8.78 7.37
CA LYS A 47 10.64 7.58 6.55
C LYS A 47 9.38 6.71 6.72
N GLN A 48 9.02 6.40 7.96
CA GLN A 48 7.86 5.57 8.28
C GLN A 48 6.55 6.21 7.83
N ARG A 49 6.40 7.53 7.94
CA ARG A 49 5.22 8.24 7.43
C ARG A 49 5.12 8.12 5.91
N SER A 50 6.22 8.26 5.18
CA SER A 50 6.26 8.10 3.72
C SER A 50 5.89 6.68 3.31
N GLU A 51 6.38 5.68 4.04
CA GLU A 51 6.03 4.27 3.82
C GLU A 51 4.54 4.03 4.06
N ASN A 52 4.01 4.48 5.21
CA ASN A 52 2.58 4.35 5.55
C ASN A 52 1.66 5.01 4.52
N GLU A 53 2.06 6.16 3.97
CA GLU A 53 1.32 6.83 2.90
C GLU A 53 1.32 5.99 1.62
N ALA A 54 2.47 5.45 1.21
CA ALA A 54 2.57 4.58 0.04
C ALA A 54 1.72 3.31 0.19
N GLU A 55 1.74 2.69 1.37
CA GLU A 55 0.89 1.52 1.65
C GLU A 55 -0.60 1.87 1.60
N ARG A 56 -0.99 3.03 2.14
CA ARG A 56 -2.36 3.51 2.10
C ARG A 56 -2.82 3.78 0.66
N ASP A 57 -1.98 4.40 -0.15
CA ASP A 57 -2.25 4.68 -1.55
C ASP A 57 -2.40 3.38 -2.36
N ALA A 58 -1.53 2.40 -2.12
CA ALA A 58 -1.62 1.09 -2.75
C ALA A 58 -2.91 0.36 -2.36
N ARG A 59 -3.27 0.39 -1.07
CA ARG A 59 -4.52 -0.19 -0.55
C ARG A 59 -5.73 0.48 -1.18
N TRP A 60 -5.75 1.80 -1.18
CA TRP A 60 -6.82 2.60 -1.75
C TRP A 60 -7.00 2.29 -3.24
N THR A 61 -5.90 2.19 -3.99
CA THR A 61 -5.92 1.82 -5.42
C THR A 61 -6.53 0.43 -5.63
N CYS A 62 -6.15 -0.55 -4.80
CA CYS A 62 -6.75 -1.89 -4.87
C CYS A 62 -8.27 -1.85 -4.62
N GLU A 63 -8.69 -1.21 -3.52
CA GLU A 63 -10.08 -1.26 -3.04
C GLU A 63 -11.01 -0.36 -3.86
N MET A 64 -10.53 0.81 -4.29
CA MET A 64 -11.37 1.82 -4.95
C MET A 64 -11.27 1.76 -6.46
N THR A 65 -10.06 1.60 -7.01
CA THR A 65 -9.86 1.56 -8.47
C THR A 65 -10.20 0.18 -9.03
N HIS A 66 -9.72 -0.88 -8.37
CA HIS A 66 -9.90 -2.25 -8.84
C HIS A 66 -11.07 -2.99 -8.19
N ARG A 67 -11.74 -2.37 -7.21
CA ARG A 67 -12.82 -3.00 -6.42
C ARG A 67 -12.40 -4.37 -5.85
N GLY A 68 -11.11 -4.50 -5.56
CA GLY A 68 -10.51 -5.73 -5.05
C GLY A 68 -10.35 -5.71 -3.53
N ARG A 69 -9.86 -6.83 -3.01
CA ARG A 69 -9.44 -6.98 -1.62
C ARG A 69 -7.93 -6.83 -1.52
N SER A 70 -7.47 -5.89 -0.70
CA SER A 70 -6.06 -5.64 -0.46
C SER A 70 -5.42 -6.75 0.38
N LEU A 71 -4.34 -7.36 -0.11
CA LEU A 71 -3.60 -8.40 0.61
C LEU A 71 -2.41 -7.76 1.34
N THR A 72 -2.69 -7.03 2.42
CA THR A 72 -1.68 -6.20 3.13
C THR A 72 -0.45 -7.01 3.62
N TYR A 73 -0.58 -8.32 3.84
CA TYR A 73 0.57 -9.18 4.19
C TYR A 73 1.60 -9.37 3.06
N THR A 74 1.27 -8.93 1.84
CA THR A 74 2.16 -8.96 0.66
C THR A 74 2.86 -7.63 0.40
N THR A 75 2.63 -6.63 1.26
CA THR A 75 3.15 -5.29 1.06
C THR A 75 4.67 -5.27 1.15
N PHE A 76 5.32 -4.70 0.14
CA PHE A 76 6.75 -4.45 0.09
C PHE A 76 6.99 -2.96 -0.19
N THR A 77 7.73 -2.29 0.69
CA THR A 77 8.07 -0.88 0.57
C THR A 77 9.52 -0.70 0.13
N ASN A 78 9.73 0.23 -0.80
CA ASN A 78 11.05 0.70 -1.19
C ASN A 78 11.12 2.21 -0.99
N THR A 79 12.04 2.66 -0.15
CA THR A 79 12.08 4.04 0.35
C THR A 79 13.42 4.68 0.09
N PHE A 80 13.38 5.86 -0.51
CA PHE A 80 14.53 6.73 -0.73
C PHE A 80 14.38 8.02 0.08
N CYS A 81 15.37 8.34 0.90
CA CYS A 81 15.42 9.58 1.67
C CYS A 81 16.66 10.41 1.30
N ASN A 82 16.49 11.73 1.28
CA ASN A 82 17.56 12.71 1.11
C ASN A 82 17.53 13.75 2.25
N PRO A 83 18.61 13.89 3.05
CA PRO A 83 19.77 13.00 3.09
C PRO A 83 19.36 11.57 3.49
N ASN A 84 20.16 10.56 3.14
CA ASN A 84 19.86 9.14 3.46
C ASN A 84 20.34 8.72 4.86
N TYR A 85 21.01 9.62 5.57
CA TYR A 85 21.54 9.42 6.91
C TYR A 85 21.56 10.76 7.66
N LEU A 86 21.26 10.71 8.97
CA LEU A 86 21.47 11.82 9.88
C LEU A 86 22.49 11.46 10.96
N PRO A 87 23.58 12.22 11.09
CA PRO A 87 24.51 12.00 12.19
C PRO A 87 23.86 12.37 13.54
N PRO A 88 24.30 11.74 14.66
CA PRO A 88 23.74 12.00 15.99
C PRO A 88 23.84 13.45 16.48
N ARG A 89 24.78 14.22 15.93
CA ARG A 89 24.93 15.67 16.16
C ARG A 89 24.93 16.36 14.80
N HIS A 90 23.91 17.15 14.53
CA HIS A 90 23.77 17.92 13.30
C HIS A 90 23.11 19.27 13.60
N ASP A 91 23.27 20.27 12.75
CA ASP A 91 22.70 21.61 12.98
C ASP A 91 21.20 21.71 12.64
N GLY A 92 20.60 20.56 12.35
CA GLY A 92 19.24 20.42 11.89
C GLY A 92 19.16 20.54 10.39
N THR A 93 18.32 19.72 9.77
CA THR A 93 18.24 19.66 8.32
C THR A 93 16.86 19.22 7.86
N TRP A 94 16.54 19.59 6.64
CA TRP A 94 15.34 19.13 5.97
C TRP A 94 15.58 17.75 5.39
N ILE A 95 14.60 16.88 5.60
CA ILE A 95 14.59 15.54 5.05
C ILE A 95 13.40 15.39 4.14
N SER A 96 13.66 14.86 2.96
CA SER A 96 12.63 14.40 2.03
C SER A 96 12.74 12.89 1.87
N CYS A 97 11.65 12.18 2.10
CA CYS A 97 11.53 10.75 1.80
C CYS A 97 10.48 10.52 0.73
N ARG A 98 10.72 9.54 -0.14
CA ARG A 98 9.80 9.04 -1.15
C ARG A 98 9.77 7.52 -1.04
N SER A 99 8.58 6.96 -1.02
CA SER A 99 8.37 5.53 -0.87
C SER A 99 7.43 5.01 -1.95
N ASP A 100 7.76 3.85 -2.50
CA ASP A 100 6.88 3.05 -3.34
C ASP A 100 6.49 1.79 -2.56
N ALA A 101 5.19 1.50 -2.45
CA ALA A 101 4.68 0.28 -1.84
C ALA A 101 4.03 -0.60 -2.90
N ARG A 102 4.45 -1.85 -3.00
CA ARG A 102 3.82 -2.86 -3.88
C ARG A 102 3.02 -3.83 -3.04
N MET A 103 1.79 -4.12 -3.46
CA MET A 103 0.96 -5.15 -2.83
C MET A 103 0.18 -5.95 -3.85
N GLN A 104 -0.18 -7.17 -3.48
CA GLN A 104 -1.13 -7.98 -4.20
C GLN A 104 -2.56 -7.55 -3.87
N CYS A 105 -3.41 -7.54 -4.88
CA CYS A 105 -4.82 -7.19 -4.82
C CYS A 105 -5.63 -8.31 -5.45
N GLU A 106 -6.58 -8.87 -4.71
CA GLU A 106 -7.47 -9.91 -5.20
C GLU A 106 -8.73 -9.26 -5.79
N VAL A 107 -8.94 -9.40 -7.08
CA VAL A 107 -10.08 -8.83 -7.80
C VAL A 107 -11.04 -9.94 -8.22
N GLN A 108 -12.33 -9.71 -8.02
CA GLN A 108 -13.37 -10.60 -8.53
C GLN A 108 -13.70 -10.18 -9.96
N ASN A 109 -13.52 -11.11 -10.89
CA ASN A 109 -13.98 -10.96 -12.28
C ASN A 109 -15.42 -11.42 -12.42
#